data_AF-A0A947WCL2-F1
#
_entry.id   AF-A0A947WCL2-F1
#
_cell.length_a   1.000
_cell.length_b   1.000
_cell.length_c   1.000
_cell.angle_alpha   90.00
_cell.angle_beta   90.00
_cell.angle_gamma   90.00
#
_symmetry.space_group_name_H-M   'P 1'
#
loop_
_entity.id
_entity.type
_entity.pdbx_description
1 polymer ?
#
loop_
_entity_poly.entity_id
_entity_poly.type
_entity_poly.pdbx_seq_one_letter_code
_entity_poly.pdbx_strand_id
1 'polypeptide(L)'
;MAEDIQQDEVLVRAIDKGLGNRIHIRISRFKDRDYLDIRNYYEDDAGEWKPTRKGISVPVEFYDDVMESLVAAKAVIDQRAKDAPAKEPAASE
;
A
#
# COMPACT_ATOMS: atom_id res chain seq x y z
N MET A 1 32.97 -1.41 -14.69
CA MET A 1 32.79 -1.70 -13.26
C MET A 1 31.30 -1.60 -13.05
N ALA A 2 30.60 -2.73 -12.97
CA ALA A 2 29.18 -2.71 -12.67
C ALA A 2 29.09 -2.46 -11.18
N GLU A 3 28.85 -1.20 -10.81
CA GLU A 3 28.54 -0.85 -9.43
C GLU A 3 27.35 -1.72 -9.01
N ASP A 4 27.60 -2.57 -8.02
CA ASP A 4 26.64 -3.36 -7.29
C ASP A 4 25.61 -2.37 -6.73
N ILE A 5 24.54 -2.11 -7.50
CA ILE A 5 23.41 -1.32 -7.04
C ILE A 5 22.73 -2.20 -6.00
N GLN A 6 23.19 -2.11 -4.76
CA GLN A 6 22.48 -2.62 -3.60
C GLN A 6 21.16 -1.84 -3.53
N GLN A 7 20.14 -2.38 -4.20
CA GLN A 7 18.76 -1.93 -4.02
C GLN A 7 18.37 -2.35 -2.61
N ASP A 8 18.63 -1.46 -1.66
CA ASP A 8 18.17 -1.65 -0.29
C ASP A 8 16.66 -1.45 -0.30
N GLU A 9 15.92 -2.55 -0.18
CA GLU A 9 14.46 -2.57 -0.06
C GLU A 9 14.09 -2.97 1.38
N VAL A 10 13.60 -2.00 2.15
CA VAL A 10 13.15 -2.21 3.51
C VAL A 10 11.63 -2.35 3.53
N LEU A 11 11.13 -3.54 3.91
CA LEU A 11 9.71 -3.73 4.19
C LEU A 11 9.36 -3.01 5.50
N VAL A 12 8.59 -1.93 5.41
CA VAL A 12 8.15 -1.16 6.58
C VAL A 12 6.97 -1.85 7.26
N ARG A 13 5.99 -2.29 6.46
CA ARG A 13 4.75 -2.89 6.98
C ARG A 13 4.11 -3.79 5.93
N ALA A 14 3.51 -4.89 6.38
CA ALA A 14 2.57 -5.67 5.59
C ALA A 14 1.19 -5.64 6.26
N ILE A 15 0.17 -5.20 5.53
CA ILE A 15 -1.22 -5.06 5.99
C ILE A 15 -2.05 -6.13 5.30
N ASP A 16 -2.60 -7.07 6.05
CA ASP A 16 -3.51 -8.08 5.49
C ASP A 16 -4.89 -7.47 5.23
N LYS A 17 -5.42 -7.63 4.02
CA LYS A 17 -6.76 -7.15 3.64
C LYS A 17 -7.84 -8.23 3.79
N GLY A 18 -7.46 -9.47 4.13
CA GLY A 18 -8.33 -10.63 4.00
C GLY A 18 -8.52 -11.04 2.52
N LEU A 19 -8.99 -12.28 2.30
CA LEU A 19 -9.21 -12.88 0.97
C LEU A 19 -7.90 -13.07 0.16
N GLY A 20 -6.81 -13.46 0.81
CA GLY A 20 -5.53 -13.73 0.12
C GLY A 20 -4.88 -12.49 -0.48
N ASN A 21 -5.15 -11.30 0.07
CA ASN A 21 -4.56 -10.03 -0.39
C ASN A 21 -3.84 -9.32 0.76
N ARG A 22 -2.64 -8.83 0.48
CA ARG A 22 -1.78 -8.15 1.47
C ARG A 22 -1.13 -6.91 0.88
N ILE A 23 -1.23 -5.77 1.52
CA ILE A 23 -0.55 -4.55 1.10
C ILE A 23 0.82 -4.53 1.74
N HIS A 24 1.88 -4.53 0.93
CA HIS A 24 3.24 -4.32 1.38
C HIS A 24 3.62 -2.87 1.14
N ILE A 25 4.08 -2.22 2.21
CA ILE A 25 4.66 -0.89 2.19
C ILE A 25 6.15 -1.07 2.38
N ARG A 26 6.92 -0.73 1.35
CA ARG A 26 8.37 -0.87 1.33
C ARG A 26 9.03 0.45 0.92
N ILE A 27 10.22 0.69 1.44
CA ILE A 27 11.08 1.79 0.99
C ILE A 27 12.19 1.17 0.16
N SER A 28 12.34 1.60 -1.08
CA SER A 28 13.42 1.18 -1.96
C SER A 28 14.37 2.35 -2.18
N ARG A 29 15.66 2.14 -1.95
CA ARG A 29 16.70 3.12 -2.28
C ARG A 29 17.29 2.81 -3.65
N PHE A 30 17.16 3.76 -4.59
CA PHE A 30 17.69 3.65 -5.94
C PHE A 30 18.50 4.88 -6.30
N LYS A 31 19.80 4.71 -6.60
CA LYS A 31 20.72 5.79 -7.01
C LYS A 31 20.63 7.03 -6.09
N ASP A 32 20.76 6.80 -4.78
CA ASP A 32 20.67 7.83 -3.73
C ASP A 32 19.31 8.53 -3.56
N ARG A 33 18.25 7.98 -4.13
CA ARG A 33 16.87 8.43 -3.88
C ARG A 33 16.06 7.32 -3.25
N ASP A 34 15.32 7.66 -2.21
CA ASP A 34 14.38 6.75 -1.58
C ASP A 34 13.00 6.83 -2.26
N TYR A 35 12.34 5.68 -2.35
CA TYR A 35 11.02 5.55 -2.95
C TYR A 35 10.13 4.72 -2.04
N LEU A 36 8.97 5.27 -1.70
CA LEU A 36 7.89 4.56 -1.03
C LEU A 36 7.11 3.75 -2.04
N ASP A 37 7.31 2.44 -2.07
CA ASP A 37 6.50 1.51 -2.87
C ASP A 37 5.40 0.90 -2.00
N ILE A 38 4.15 1.21 -2.35
CA ILE A 38 2.95 0.64 -1.76
C ILE A 38 2.35 -0.28 -2.79
N ARG A 39 2.40 -1.60 -2.55
CA ARG A 39 1.98 -2.60 -3.53
C ARG A 39 1.10 -3.65 -2.90
N ASN A 40 0.05 -4.04 -3.60
CA ASN A 40 -0.77 -5.17 -3.22
C ASN A 40 -0.08 -6.46 -3.67
N TYR A 41 0.02 -7.40 -2.76
CA TYR A 41 0.43 -8.77 -2.97
C TYR A 41 -0.83 -9.64 -2.91
N TYR A 42 -0.84 -10.68 -3.71
CA TYR A 42 -1.87 -11.69 -3.67
C TYR A 42 -1.23 -13.06 -3.42
N GLU A 43 -1.95 -13.93 -2.74
CA GLU A 43 -1.58 -15.33 -2.60
C GLU A 43 -2.01 -16.07 -3.87
N ASP A 44 -1.04 -16.69 -4.54
CA ASP A 44 -1.28 -17.57 -5.69
C ASP A 44 -1.74 -18.96 -5.22
N ASP A 45 -2.21 -19.81 -6.14
CA ASP A 45 -2.71 -21.17 -5.82
C ASP A 45 -1.66 -22.06 -5.09
N ALA A 46 -0.37 -21.73 -5.26
CA ALA A 46 0.74 -22.40 -4.59
C ALA A 46 1.04 -21.89 -3.16
N GLY A 47 0.27 -20.92 -2.65
CA GLY A 47 0.53 -20.27 -1.35
C GLY A 47 1.69 -19.26 -1.37
N GLU A 48 2.15 -18.87 -2.56
CA GLU A 48 3.22 -17.88 -2.73
C GLU A 48 2.66 -16.46 -2.85
N TRP A 49 3.24 -15.52 -2.11
CA TRP A 49 2.86 -14.11 -2.16
C TRP A 49 3.51 -13.42 -3.37
N LYS A 50 2.71 -13.15 -4.41
CA LYS A 50 3.17 -12.46 -5.62
C LYS A 50 2.78 -10.98 -5.60
N PRO A 51 3.71 -10.07 -5.96
CA PRO A 51 3.37 -8.66 -6.13
C PRO A 51 2.42 -8.50 -7.32
N THR A 52 1.38 -7.71 -7.15
CA THR A 52 0.50 -7.34 -8.26
C THR A 52 1.01 -6.08 -8.97
N ARG A 53 0.45 -5.80 -10.15
CA ARG A 53 0.54 -4.48 -10.81
C ARG A 53 -0.27 -3.39 -10.10
N LYS A 54 -1.04 -3.72 -9.06
CA LYS A 54 -1.77 -2.76 -8.25
C LYS A 54 -0.85 -2.24 -7.15
N GLY A 55 -0.12 -1.19 -7.47
CA GLY A 55 0.74 -0.50 -6.53
C GLY A 55 1.13 0.86 -7.07
N ILE A 56 1.63 1.70 -6.17
CA ILE A 56 2.21 3.00 -6.51
C ILE A 56 3.59 3.07 -5.90
N SER A 57 4.52 3.63 -6.65
CA SER A 57 5.85 3.98 -6.16
C SER A 57 5.92 5.51 -6.13
N VAL A 58 6.10 6.06 -4.94
CA VAL A 58 6.11 7.49 -4.67
C VAL A 58 7.52 7.86 -4.25
N PRO A 59 8.19 8.82 -4.90
CA PRO A 59 9.49 9.28 -4.43
C PRO A 59 9.33 9.99 -3.08
N VAL A 60 10.33 9.87 -2.20
CA VAL A 60 10.26 10.45 -0.85
C VAL A 60 10.07 11.97 -0.83
N GLU A 61 10.36 12.66 -1.94
CA GLU A 61 10.09 14.10 -2.09
C GLU A 61 8.60 14.45 -1.92
N PHE A 62 7.67 13.53 -2.24
CA PHE A 62 6.23 13.70 -2.02
C PHE A 62 5.74 12.95 -0.78
N TYR A 63 6.64 12.41 0.04
CA TYR A 63 6.25 11.65 1.23
C TYR A 63 5.45 12.52 2.20
N ASP A 64 5.92 13.75 2.45
CA ASP A 64 5.23 14.71 3.32
C ASP A 64 3.83 15.07 2.79
N ASP A 65 3.69 15.36 1.49
CA ASP A 65 2.39 15.62 0.85
C ASP A 65 1.43 14.43 0.98
N VAL A 66 1.94 13.20 0.77
CA VAL A 66 1.13 11.98 0.94
C VAL A 66 0.72 11.81 2.39
N MET A 67 1.62 12.06 3.34
CA MET A 67 1.34 11.92 4.76
C MET A 67 0.29 12.94 5.21
N GLU A 68 0.42 14.21 4.80
CA GLU A 68 -0.56 15.25 5.08
C GLU A 68 -1.92 14.90 4.46
N SER A 69 -1.93 14.43 3.21
CA SER A 69 -3.14 13.99 2.52
C SER A 69 -3.80 12.79 3.20
N LEU A 70 -3.03 11.83 3.73
CA LEU A 70 -3.55 10.67 4.46
C LEU A 70 -4.16 11.08 5.81
N VAL A 71 -3.55 12.05 6.51
CA VAL A 71 -4.10 12.61 7.74
C VAL A 71 -5.41 13.37 7.45
N ALA A 72 -5.43 14.20 6.41
CA ALA A 72 -6.66 14.87 5.97
C ALA A 72 -7.74 13.86 5.56
N ALA A 73 -7.37 12.80 4.84
CA ALA A 73 -8.27 11.73 4.44
C ALA A 73 -8.87 11.01 5.66
N LYS A 74 -8.14 10.86 6.77
CA LYS A 74 -8.68 10.29 8.01
C LYS A 74 -9.90 11.06 8.52
N ALA A 75 -9.85 12.39 8.48
CA ALA A 75 -10.98 13.22 8.89
C ALA A 75 -12.21 13.00 7.98
N VAL A 76 -11.98 12.87 6.67
CA VAL A 76 -13.05 12.56 5.69
C VAL A 76 -13.62 11.16 5.90
N ILE A 77 -12.77 10.16 6.19
CA ILE A 77 -13.20 8.78 6.47
C ILE A 77 -14.04 8.74 7.76
N ASP A 78 -13.63 9.47 8.81
CA ASP A 78 -14.41 9.56 10.05
C ASP A 78 -15.77 10.22 9.84
N GLN A 79 -15.82 11.27 9.02
CA GLN A 79 -17.09 11.88 8.62
C GLN A 79 -17.96 10.92 7.81
N ARG A 80 -17.41 10.20 6.83
CA ARG A 80 -18.15 9.18 6.08
C ARG A 80 -18.58 7.99 6.94
N ALA A 81 -17.83 7.64 7.98
CA ALA A 81 -18.23 6.59 8.92
C ALA A 81 -19.42 7.04 9.79
N LYS A 82 -19.51 8.34 10.09
CA LYS A 82 -20.68 8.95 10.77
C LYS A 82 -21.88 9.15 9.84
N ASP A 83 -21.63 9.37 8.55
CA ASP A 83 -22.65 9.59 7.52
C ASP A 83 -23.05 8.32 6.75
N ALA A 84 -22.42 7.18 7.03
CA ALA A 84 -22.77 5.92 6.41
C ALA A 84 -24.07 5.38 7.04
N PRO A 85 -25.20 5.34 6.31
CA PRO A 85 -26.32 4.53 6.74
C PRO A 85 -25.85 3.06 6.78
N ALA A 86 -26.41 2.33 7.74
CA ALA A 86 -26.21 0.91 7.90
C ALA A 86 -26.20 0.20 6.54
N LYS A 87 -25.17 -0.62 6.31
CA LYS A 87 -25.15 -1.69 5.30
C LYS A 87 -26.57 -2.24 5.14
N GLU A 88 -27.15 -2.03 3.98
CA GLU A 88 -28.31 -2.81 3.56
C GLU A 88 -27.89 -4.28 3.59
N PRO A 89 -28.62 -5.16 4.30
CA PRO A 89 -28.24 -6.55 4.47
C PRO A 89 -28.43 -7.31 3.16
N ALA A 90 -27.72 -8.42 3.05
CA ALA A 90 -27.85 -9.38 1.97
C ALA A 90 -29.32 -9.83 1.75
N ALA A 91 -29.77 -9.87 0.49
CA ALA A 91 -30.58 -10.95 -0.11
C ALA A 91 -31.02 -10.61 -1.55
N SER A 92 -31.08 -11.66 -2.38
CA SER A 92 -31.73 -11.77 -3.70
C SER A 92 -30.96 -11.14 -4.88
N GLU A 93 -30.73 -11.81 -6.00
CA GLU A 93 -31.58 -12.77 -6.74
C GLU A 93 -30.76 -13.81 -7.51
#